data_AF-A0A974P8U9-F1
#
_entry.id   AF-A0A974P8U9-F1
#
_cell.length_a   1.000
_cell.length_b   1.000
_cell.length_c   1.000
_cell.angle_alpha   90.00
_cell.angle_beta   90.00
_cell.angle_gamma   90.00
#
_symmetry.space_group_name_H-M   'P 1'
#
loop_
_entity.id
_entity.type
_entity.pdbx_description
1 polymer ?
#
loop_
_entity_poly.entity_id
_entity_poly.type
_entity_poly.pdbx_seq_one_letter_code
_entity_poly.pdbx_strand_id
1 'polypeptide(L)'
;MKKVARMINDVEKDWPGHYNSGDPESMYQRGVYVKAEDKLEDIVWMLERAFAEVADEGCLKKGSNGRYTLNGFEFISGAAVEFLFEDGEEKRWIQSCIEHNGWDYYLVNYSDVALEGLRVRLKQIG
;
A
#
# COMPACT_ATOMS: atom_id res chain seq x y z
N MET A 1 9.12 -16.13 -20.07
CA MET A 1 10.06 -15.08 -20.51
C MET A 1 10.12 -14.90 -22.03
N LYS A 2 10.57 -15.89 -22.83
CA LYS A 2 10.74 -15.72 -24.30
C LYS A 2 9.47 -15.32 -25.08
N LYS A 3 8.28 -15.77 -24.65
CA LYS A 3 6.99 -15.42 -25.28
C LYS A 3 6.58 -13.96 -25.03
N VAL A 4 6.73 -13.50 -23.78
CA VAL A 4 6.41 -12.11 -23.39
C VAL A 4 7.37 -11.13 -24.06
N ALA A 5 8.67 -11.44 -24.09
CA ALA A 5 9.67 -10.62 -24.77
C ALA A 5 9.41 -10.51 -26.29
N ARG A 6 8.94 -11.58 -26.93
CA ARG A 6 8.55 -11.53 -28.36
C ARG A 6 7.30 -10.67 -28.57
N MET A 7 6.28 -10.82 -27.72
CA MET A 7 5.07 -9.99 -27.80
C MET A 7 5.37 -8.51 -27.62
N ILE A 8 6.25 -8.14 -26.69
CA ILE A 8 6.68 -6.74 -26.51
C ILE A 8 7.35 -6.22 -27.79
N ASN A 9 8.30 -6.97 -28.36
CA ASN A 9 8.99 -6.58 -29.60
C ASN A 9 8.07 -6.47 -30.82
N ASP A 10 7.04 -7.31 -30.90
CA ASP A 10 6.09 -7.30 -32.02
C ASP A 10 5.13 -6.09 -31.90
N VAL A 11 4.71 -5.75 -30.67
CA VAL A 11 3.88 -4.58 -30.37
C VAL A 11 4.63 -3.26 -30.62
N GLU A 12 5.93 -3.17 -30.29
CA GLU A 12 6.75 -1.97 -30.52
C GLU A 12 6.95 -1.64 -32.01
N LYS A 13 6.86 -2.63 -32.90
CA LYS A 13 7.11 -2.45 -34.34
C LYS A 13 5.90 -1.92 -35.12
N ASP A 14 4.68 -2.10 -34.63
CA ASP A 14 3.44 -1.67 -35.30
C ASP A 14 2.30 -1.33 -34.31
N TRP A 15 2.59 -0.42 -33.38
CA TRP A 15 1.66 0.01 -32.32
C TRP A 15 0.26 0.45 -32.82
N PRO A 16 0.09 1.20 -33.93
CA PRO A 16 -1.22 1.67 -34.37
C PRO A 16 -2.09 0.59 -35.06
N GLY A 17 -1.51 -0.51 -35.54
CA GLY A 17 -2.21 -1.55 -36.30
C GLY A 17 -2.89 -2.63 -35.45
N HIS A 18 -2.57 -2.72 -34.16
CA HIS A 18 -2.92 -3.86 -33.31
C HIS A 18 -3.94 -3.57 -32.21
N TYR A 19 -4.42 -2.33 -32.07
CA TYR A 19 -5.48 -1.99 -31.13
C TYR A 19 -6.76 -1.63 -31.87
N ASN A 20 -7.76 -2.51 -31.79
CA ASN A 20 -9.11 -2.24 -32.27
C ASN A 20 -10.08 -2.29 -31.09
N SER A 21 -10.64 -1.14 -30.69
CA SER A 21 -11.62 -1.07 -29.59
C SER A 21 -12.94 -1.82 -29.86
N GLY A 22 -13.23 -2.16 -31.12
CA GLY A 22 -14.37 -3.01 -31.51
C GLY A 22 -14.06 -4.50 -31.57
N ASP A 23 -12.80 -4.91 -31.39
CA ASP A 23 -12.39 -6.31 -31.32
C ASP A 23 -12.32 -6.79 -29.85
N PRO A 24 -13.11 -7.81 -29.45
CA PRO A 24 -13.11 -8.30 -28.07
C PRO A 24 -11.75 -8.79 -27.55
N GLU A 25 -10.91 -9.37 -28.41
CA GLU A 25 -9.58 -9.85 -28.03
C GLU A 25 -8.64 -8.68 -27.69
N SER A 26 -8.62 -7.65 -28.54
CA SER A 26 -7.89 -6.40 -28.28
C SER A 26 -8.32 -5.74 -26.96
N MET A 27 -9.61 -5.75 -26.64
CA MET A 27 -10.13 -5.20 -25.39
C MET A 27 -9.78 -6.04 -24.16
N TYR A 28 -9.78 -7.37 -24.29
CA TYR A 28 -9.31 -8.27 -23.24
C TYR A 28 -7.82 -8.04 -22.96
N GLN A 29 -6.98 -7.97 -24.00
CA GLN A 29 -5.54 -7.71 -23.86
C GLN A 29 -5.26 -6.37 -23.17
N ARG A 30 -5.95 -5.29 -23.57
CA ARG A 30 -5.90 -4.00 -22.87
C ARG A 30 -6.24 -4.14 -21.39
N GLY A 31 -7.32 -4.86 -21.06
CA GLY A 31 -7.71 -5.10 -19.67
C GLY A 31 -6.66 -5.88 -18.87
N VAL A 32 -5.96 -6.82 -19.50
CA VAL A 32 -4.82 -7.53 -18.89
C VAL A 32 -3.64 -6.58 -18.66
N TYR A 33 -3.33 -5.71 -19.61
CA TYR A 33 -2.24 -4.73 -19.46
C TYR A 33 -2.51 -3.74 -18.33
N VAL A 34 -3.71 -3.18 -18.23
CA VAL A 34 -4.07 -2.29 -17.10
C VAL A 34 -3.90 -3.01 -15.77
N LYS A 35 -4.41 -4.24 -15.63
CA LYS A 35 -4.23 -5.03 -14.39
C LYS A 35 -2.76 -5.35 -14.08
N ALA A 36 -1.93 -5.45 -15.11
CA ALA A 36 -0.50 -5.69 -14.92
C ALA A 36 0.20 -4.41 -14.47
N GLU A 37 -0.17 -3.27 -15.05
CA GLU A 37 0.28 -1.93 -14.65
C GLU A 37 -0.07 -1.63 -13.20
N ASP A 38 -1.34 -1.82 -12.78
CA ASP A 38 -1.78 -1.63 -11.39
C ASP A 38 -0.90 -2.41 -10.40
N LYS A 39 -0.59 -3.67 -10.73
CA LYS A 39 0.26 -4.53 -9.89
C LYS A 39 1.72 -4.10 -9.87
N LEU A 40 2.23 -3.57 -10.99
CA LEU A 40 3.59 -3.05 -11.05
C LEU A 40 3.70 -1.77 -10.24
N GLU A 41 2.68 -0.91 -10.30
CA GLU A 41 2.56 0.28 -9.48
C GLU A 41 2.53 -0.08 -7.98
N ASP A 42 1.71 -1.05 -7.56
CA ASP A 42 1.71 -1.56 -6.19
C ASP A 42 3.11 -1.99 -5.73
N ILE A 43 3.86 -2.71 -6.58
CA ILE A 43 5.23 -3.13 -6.28
C ILE A 43 6.17 -1.92 -6.14
N VAL A 44 6.05 -0.92 -7.01
CA VAL A 44 6.85 0.31 -6.93
C VAL A 44 6.59 1.02 -5.60
N TRP A 45 5.33 1.22 -5.22
CA TRP A 45 4.95 1.81 -3.94
C TRP A 45 5.47 1.01 -2.74
N MET A 46 5.42 -0.33 -2.81
CA MET A 46 6.00 -1.19 -1.77
C MET A 46 7.51 -0.98 -1.61
N LEU A 47 8.24 -0.88 -2.73
CA LEU A 47 9.69 -0.68 -2.71
C LEU A 47 10.07 0.71 -2.24
N GLU A 48 9.43 1.76 -2.76
CA GLU A 48 9.65 3.14 -2.31
C GLU A 48 9.45 3.27 -0.80
N ARG A 49 8.38 2.66 -0.29
CA ARG A 49 8.12 2.63 1.15
C ARG A 49 9.15 1.82 1.92
N ALA A 50 9.63 0.69 1.40
CA ALA A 50 10.64 -0.11 2.07
C ALA A 50 11.93 0.69 2.31
N PHE A 51 12.31 1.53 1.35
CA PHE A 51 13.53 2.35 1.39
C PHE A 51 13.33 3.78 1.90
N ALA A 52 12.10 4.25 2.05
CA ALA A 52 11.79 5.58 2.56
C ALA A 52 12.28 5.76 4.02
N GLU A 53 12.76 6.97 4.30
CA GLU A 53 13.22 7.36 5.63
C GLU A 53 12.05 7.43 6.62
N VAL A 54 12.34 7.09 7.88
CA VAL A 54 11.39 7.26 8.98
C VAL A 54 11.31 8.73 9.32
N ALA A 55 10.15 9.34 9.05
CA ALA A 55 9.88 10.75 9.32
C ALA A 55 9.51 11.00 10.78
N ASP A 56 8.79 10.04 11.38
CA ASP A 56 8.36 10.13 12.76
C ASP A 56 8.19 8.74 13.38
N GLU A 57 8.42 8.60 14.68
CA GLU A 57 8.30 7.33 15.41
C GLU A 57 7.93 7.59 16.87
N GLY A 58 7.07 6.74 17.44
CA GLY A 58 6.67 6.83 18.83
C GLY A 58 5.50 5.93 19.17
N CYS A 59 4.90 6.16 20.33
CA CYS A 59 3.71 5.43 20.76
C CYS A 59 2.45 6.26 20.49
N LEU A 60 1.44 5.61 19.91
CA LEU A 60 0.13 6.21 19.71
C LEU A 60 -0.53 6.56 21.04
N LYS A 61 -1.24 7.69 21.06
CA LYS A 61 -2.04 8.15 22.20
C LYS A 61 -3.43 8.54 21.74
N LYS A 62 -4.45 8.05 22.41
CA LYS A 62 -5.85 8.41 22.17
C LYS A 62 -6.14 9.77 22.81
N GLY A 63 -6.60 10.70 22.00
CA GLY A 63 -7.09 12.00 22.43
C GLY A 63 -8.49 11.91 23.04
N SER A 64 -8.90 12.98 23.71
CA SER A 64 -10.26 13.13 24.24
C SER A 64 -11.35 13.16 23.16
N ASN A 65 -10.97 13.48 21.91
CA ASN A 65 -11.82 13.41 20.74
C ASN A 65 -11.97 11.99 20.15
N GLY A 66 -11.35 10.99 20.77
CA GLY A 66 -11.41 9.59 20.35
C GLY A 66 -10.43 9.21 19.24
N ARG A 67 -9.64 10.15 18.70
CA ARG A 67 -8.67 9.89 17.64
C ARG A 67 -7.30 9.59 18.20
N TYR A 68 -6.50 8.83 17.46
CA TYR A 68 -5.13 8.52 17.84
C TYR A 68 -4.16 9.53 17.28
N THR A 69 -3.12 9.82 18.06
CA THR A 69 -2.08 10.79 17.69
C THR A 69 -0.68 10.21 17.85
N LEU A 70 0.23 10.63 16.99
CA LEU A 70 1.67 10.45 17.12
C LEU A 70 2.32 11.83 17.11
N ASN A 71 2.97 12.24 18.20
CA ASN A 71 3.70 13.51 18.29
C ASN A 71 2.91 14.75 17.80
N GLY A 72 1.59 14.74 17.98
CA GLY A 72 0.68 15.82 17.54
C GLY A 72 0.06 15.63 16.16
N PHE A 73 0.53 14.67 15.36
CA PHE A 73 -0.14 14.24 14.13
C PHE A 73 -1.34 13.35 14.48
N GLU A 74 -2.53 13.75 14.03
CA GLU A 74 -3.77 13.02 14.27
C GLU A 74 -4.10 12.08 13.10
N PHE A 75 -4.39 10.82 13.40
CA PHE A 75 -4.72 9.82 12.42
C PHE A 75 -6.21 9.84 12.04
N ILE A 76 -6.45 9.58 10.74
CA ILE A 76 -7.78 9.44 10.16
C ILE A 76 -7.85 8.12 9.37
N SER A 77 -9.05 7.72 8.96
CA SER A 77 -9.25 6.59 8.04
C SER A 77 -8.39 6.74 6.78
N GLY A 78 -7.73 5.65 6.38
CA GLY A 78 -6.81 5.58 5.25
C GLY A 78 -5.37 5.99 5.57
N ALA A 79 -5.08 6.47 6.78
CA ALA A 79 -3.72 6.87 7.15
C ALA A 79 -2.81 5.64 7.25
N ALA A 80 -1.78 5.61 6.41
CA ALA A 80 -0.84 4.49 6.38
C ALA A 80 0.21 4.62 7.49
N VAL A 81 0.55 3.49 8.10
CA VAL A 81 1.46 3.44 9.26
C VAL A 81 2.22 2.12 9.28
N GLU A 82 3.42 2.11 9.84
CA GLU A 82 4.08 0.87 10.22
C GLU A 82 4.03 0.73 11.74
N PHE A 83 3.59 -0.42 12.25
CA PHE A 83 3.55 -0.71 13.69
C PHE A 83 4.56 -1.80 14.05
N LEU A 84 5.10 -1.72 15.27
CA LEU A 84 6.01 -2.73 15.78
C LEU A 84 5.19 -3.93 16.27
N PHE A 85 5.30 -5.05 15.56
CA PHE A 85 4.71 -6.32 15.96
C PHE A 85 5.74 -7.14 16.74
N GLU A 86 5.32 -7.68 17.88
CA GLU A 86 6.15 -8.51 18.75
C GLU A 86 5.52 -9.90 18.88
N ASP A 87 6.26 -10.95 18.52
CA ASP A 87 5.87 -12.36 18.65
C ASP A 87 6.99 -13.12 19.35
N GLY A 88 6.87 -13.29 20.66
CA GLY A 88 7.92 -13.82 21.51
C GLY A 88 9.17 -12.94 21.48
N GLU A 89 10.28 -13.47 20.96
CA GLU A 89 11.54 -12.74 20.80
C GLU A 89 11.64 -12.00 19.46
N GLU A 90 10.76 -12.29 18.49
CA GLU A 90 10.80 -11.65 17.18
C GLU A 90 10.11 -10.29 17.22
N LYS A 91 10.81 -9.26 16.74
CA LYS A 91 10.27 -7.91 16.56
C LYS A 91 10.41 -7.47 15.11
N ARG A 92 9.31 -7.08 14.48
CA ARG A 92 9.31 -6.61 13.09
C ARG A 92 8.33 -5.47 12.89
N TRP A 93 8.66 -4.58 11.96
CA TRP A 93 7.76 -3.53 11.51
C TRP A 93 6.81 -4.09 10.46
N ILE A 94 5.51 -3.93 10.69
CA ILE A 94 4.45 -4.36 9.77
C ILE A 94 3.71 -3.14 9.26
N GLN A 95 3.55 -3.04 7.95
CA GLN A 95 2.72 -2.01 7.33
C GLN A 95 1.23 -2.33 7.53
N SER A 96 0.46 -1.31 7.88
CA SER A 96 -0.99 -1.34 7.82
C SER A 96 -1.54 0.06 7.54
N CYS A 97 -2.86 0.20 7.57
CA CYS A 97 -3.58 1.46 7.54
C CYS A 97 -4.49 1.54 8.76
N ILE A 98 -4.64 2.74 9.30
CA ILE A 98 -5.63 3.02 10.33
C ILE A 98 -6.98 3.26 9.66
N GLU A 99 -8.01 2.58 10.17
CA GLU A 99 -9.40 2.71 9.75
C GLU A 99 -10.33 2.86 10.94
N HIS A 100 -11.54 3.35 10.70
CA HIS A 100 -12.57 3.51 11.72
C HIS A 100 -13.79 2.66 11.40
N ASN A 101 -14.22 1.82 12.35
CA ASN A 101 -15.34 0.89 12.15
C ASN A 101 -16.69 1.42 12.66
N GLY A 102 -16.75 2.70 13.06
CA GLY A 102 -17.94 3.32 13.67
C GLY A 102 -17.93 3.33 15.20
N TRP A 103 -17.04 2.55 15.83
CA TRP A 103 -16.85 2.48 17.28
C TRP A 103 -15.48 2.96 17.72
N ASP A 104 -14.43 2.47 17.07
CA ASP A 104 -13.05 2.86 17.34
C ASP A 104 -12.17 2.74 16.09
N TYR A 105 -10.96 3.26 16.19
CA TYR A 105 -9.91 3.06 15.21
C TYR A 105 -9.23 1.70 15.38
N TYR A 106 -8.82 1.11 14.26
CA TYR A 106 -8.15 -0.19 14.20
C TYR A 106 -7.13 -0.24 13.05
N LEU A 107 -6.22 -1.21 13.09
CA LEU A 107 -5.31 -1.51 11.98
C LEU A 107 -5.97 -2.50 11.01
N VAL A 108 -5.99 -2.18 9.72
CA VAL A 108 -6.47 -3.09 8.67
C VAL A 108 -5.67 -4.40 8.72
N ASN A 109 -6.37 -5.53 8.67
CA ASN A 109 -5.86 -6.90 8.84
C ASN A 109 -5.24 -7.23 10.21
N TYR A 110 -5.30 -6.31 11.17
CA TYR A 110 -4.77 -6.46 12.53
C TYR A 110 -5.72 -5.82 13.57
N SER A 111 -7.02 -6.08 13.44
CA SER A 111 -8.07 -5.47 14.28
C SER A 111 -7.95 -5.77 15.76
N ASP A 112 -7.26 -6.86 16.11
CA ASP A 112 -7.10 -7.32 17.50
C ASP A 112 -5.92 -6.61 18.20
N VAL A 113 -5.10 -5.85 17.47
CA VAL A 113 -4.00 -5.07 18.03
C VAL A 113 -4.52 -3.76 18.61
N ALA A 114 -4.36 -3.57 19.92
CA ALA A 114 -4.74 -2.33 20.59
C ALA A 114 -3.87 -1.17 20.11
N LEU A 115 -4.51 -0.06 19.72
CA LEU A 115 -3.79 1.14 19.25
C LEU A 115 -3.19 1.97 20.39
N GLU A 116 -3.80 1.98 21.58
CA GLU A 116 -3.30 2.80 22.69
C GLU A 116 -1.92 2.30 23.16
N GLY A 117 -0.92 3.19 23.14
CA GLY A 117 0.46 2.85 23.48
C GLY A 117 1.21 2.06 22.41
N LEU A 118 0.57 1.73 21.28
CA LEU A 118 1.20 0.96 20.21
C LEU A 118 2.36 1.76 19.60
N ARG A 119 3.54 1.15 19.53
CA ARG A 119 4.69 1.77 18.87
C ARG A 119 4.51 1.72 17.36
N VAL A 120 4.56 2.88 16.74
CA VAL A 120 4.36 3.10 15.32
C VAL A 120 5.43 4.02 14.76
N ARG A 121 5.59 3.99 13.45
CA ARG A 121 6.41 4.94 12.69
C ARG A 121 5.73 5.34 11.38
N LEU A 122 6.04 6.55 10.96
CA LEU A 122 5.64 7.14 9.69
C LEU A 122 6.87 7.28 8.80
N LYS A 123 6.68 7.00 7.51
CA LYS A 123 7.73 7.19 6.51
C LYS A 123 7.39 8.35 5.60
N GLN A 124 8.41 9.10 5.19
CA GLN A 124 8.26 10.15 4.19
C GLN A 124 8.23 9.51 2.80
N ILE A 125 7.04 9.35 2.25
CA ILE A 125 6.85 8.83 0.90
C ILE A 125 6.62 10.05 0.00
N GLY A 126 7.47 10.19 -1.03
CA GLY A 126 7.50 11.32 -1.95
C GLY A 126 6.44 11.27 -3.04
#